data_AF-A0A182TCP7-F1
#
_entry.id   AF-A0A182TCP7-F1
#
_cell.length_a   1.000
_cell.length_b   1.000
_cell.length_c   1.000
_cell.angle_alpha   90.00
_cell.angle_beta   90.00
_cell.angle_gamma   90.00
#
_symmetry.space_group_name_H-M   'P 1'
#
loop_
_entity.id
_entity.type
_entity.pdbx_description
1 polymer ?
#
loop_
_entity_poly.entity_id
_entity_poly.type
_entity_poly.pdbx_seq_one_letter_code
_entity_poly.pdbx_strand_id
1 'polypeptide(L)'
;MVRTPLSNAVEIGYRVVVFATNGNFEELQCDSGLCWCADEFTGSVQLGTTVVHDSLWQLLPCYNSTLHGESYLRQCESAAHAQKIILKKFYTRGTVGVTFNEIPCDYDGAYGRYKVENGVVYCTWRDGKKIGSFQIRSSMLSSVNCYCARDTIIYREAGIPFTLACGGNGNYEYSQDQNGQLFCVDSDGFVVTTEVAPNESCDKFIYNSAFYNED
;
A
#
# COMPACT_ATOMS: atom_id res chain seq x y z
N MET A 1 14.33 -34.23 33.50
CA MET A 1 14.88 -34.37 32.13
C MET A 1 13.71 -34.28 31.16
N VAL A 2 13.31 -33.07 30.78
CA VAL A 2 13.69 -32.38 29.53
C VAL A 2 13.41 -33.23 28.30
N ARG A 3 12.40 -32.80 27.53
CA ARG A 3 12.44 -32.68 26.07
C ARG A 3 11.33 -31.72 25.64
N THR A 4 11.71 -30.45 25.50
CA THR A 4 11.08 -29.49 24.59
C THR A 4 11.19 -29.99 23.15
N PRO A 5 10.19 -29.72 22.29
CA PRO A 5 10.43 -29.46 20.89
C PRO A 5 10.49 -27.95 20.68
N LEU A 6 11.72 -27.45 20.48
CA LEU A 6 11.97 -26.27 19.65
C LEU A 6 11.83 -26.68 18.18
N SER A 7 11.72 -25.67 17.29
CA SER A 7 11.68 -25.77 15.81
C SER A 7 10.28 -26.07 15.26
N ASN A 8 9.65 -25.27 14.39
CA ASN A 8 10.13 -24.25 13.48
C ASN A 8 9.09 -23.12 13.39
N ALA A 9 9.35 -21.97 14.02
CA ALA A 9 8.82 -20.72 13.47
C ALA A 9 9.81 -20.37 12.35
N VAL A 10 9.44 -20.66 11.11
CA VAL A 10 10.12 -20.08 9.95
C VAL A 10 9.92 -18.58 10.11
N GLU A 11 10.99 -17.89 10.47
CA GLU A 11 11.11 -16.45 10.31
C GLU A 11 11.05 -16.22 8.80
N ILE A 12 9.83 -16.07 8.26
CA ILE A 12 9.66 -15.58 6.91
C ILE A 12 10.11 -14.13 7.00
N GLY A 13 11.40 -13.92 6.70
CA GLY A 13 12.02 -12.61 6.64
C GLY A 13 11.22 -11.76 5.67
N TYR A 14 10.40 -10.86 6.21
CA TYR A 14 9.85 -9.78 5.42
C TYR A 14 11.04 -8.91 5.05
N ARG A 15 11.44 -8.94 3.78
CA ARG A 15 12.40 -7.97 3.27
C ARG A 15 11.70 -6.62 3.27
N VAL A 16 12.03 -5.77 4.23
CA VAL A 16 11.46 -4.42 4.36
C VAL A 16 12.34 -3.49 3.54
N VAL A 17 12.09 -3.46 2.23
CA VAL A 17 12.70 -2.49 1.34
C VAL A 17 11.78 -1.27 1.31
N VAL A 18 12.30 -0.11 1.68
CA VAL A 18 11.48 1.09 1.86
C VAL A 18 11.73 2.06 0.72
N PHE A 19 10.67 2.62 0.15
CA PHE A 19 10.78 3.58 -0.95
C PHE A 19 10.43 5.00 -0.49
N ALA A 20 11.09 5.99 -1.07
CA ALA A 20 10.71 7.39 -0.94
C ALA A 20 9.37 7.67 -1.66
N THR A 21 8.77 8.83 -1.41
CA THR A 21 7.45 9.20 -1.99
C THR A 21 7.45 9.27 -3.51
N ASN A 22 8.62 9.49 -4.12
CA ASN A 22 8.83 9.49 -5.56
C ASN A 22 9.04 8.08 -6.16
N GLY A 23 9.03 7.02 -5.35
CA GLY A 23 9.24 5.64 -5.79
C GLY A 23 10.70 5.19 -5.87
N ASN A 24 11.67 6.08 -5.59
CA ASN A 24 13.08 5.71 -5.45
C ASN A 24 13.33 4.96 -4.14
N PHE A 25 14.48 4.29 -4.01
CA PHE A 25 14.88 3.71 -2.73
C PHE A 25 15.08 4.83 -1.70
N GLU A 26 14.54 4.64 -0.51
CA GLU A 26 14.90 5.48 0.64
C GLU A 26 16.39 5.30 0.94
N GLU A 27 17.06 6.39 1.31
CA GLU A 27 18.50 6.37 1.53
C GLU A 27 18.88 5.47 2.71
N LEU A 28 18.07 5.36 3.75
CA LEU A 28 18.29 4.39 4.82
C LEU A 28 17.49 3.12 4.52
N GLN A 29 18.18 1.99 4.38
CA GLN A 29 17.58 0.67 4.18
C GLN A 29 17.91 -0.26 5.34
N CYS A 30 16.95 -1.07 5.80
CA CYS A 30 17.18 -2.18 6.71
C CYS A 30 16.43 -3.42 6.27
N ASP A 31 17.17 -4.51 6.07
CA ASP A 31 16.63 -5.81 5.69
C ASP A 31 17.37 -6.91 6.47
N SER A 32 16.62 -7.91 6.93
CA SER A 32 17.18 -9.15 7.49
C SER A 32 18.21 -8.93 8.62
N GLY A 33 17.96 -7.96 9.50
CA GLY A 33 18.80 -7.64 10.66
C GLY A 33 20.02 -6.76 10.36
N LEU A 34 20.13 -6.24 9.13
CA LEU A 34 21.20 -5.35 8.70
C LEU A 34 20.62 -4.06 8.14
N CYS A 35 21.33 -2.95 8.33
CA CYS A 35 20.99 -1.65 7.78
C CYS A 35 22.16 -1.04 7.01
N TRP A 36 21.88 -0.28 5.95
CA TRP A 36 22.87 0.41 5.13
C TRP A 36 22.31 1.71 4.55
N CYS A 37 23.20 2.58 4.06
CA CYS A 37 22.80 3.70 3.22
C CYS A 37 22.74 3.24 1.77
N ALA A 38 21.57 3.35 1.14
CA ALA A 38 21.29 2.89 -0.20
C ALA A 38 21.37 4.01 -1.24
N ASP A 39 21.87 3.65 -2.40
CA ASP A 39 21.76 4.45 -3.61
C ASP A 39 20.30 4.53 -4.04
N GLU A 40 19.82 5.73 -4.35
CA GLU A 40 18.38 6.01 -4.56
C GLU A 40 17.79 5.27 -5.77
N PHE A 41 18.62 4.87 -6.74
CA PHE A 41 18.16 4.21 -7.97
C PHE A 41 18.32 2.69 -7.93
N THR A 42 19.38 2.20 -7.28
CA THR A 42 19.74 0.78 -7.31
C THR A 42 19.44 0.05 -6.01
N GLY A 43 19.22 0.77 -4.91
CA GLY A 43 19.06 0.20 -3.56
C GLY A 43 20.37 -0.37 -2.98
N SER A 44 21.47 -0.30 -3.73
CA SER A 44 22.77 -0.86 -3.35
C SER A 44 23.47 0.03 -2.34
N VAL A 45 24.41 -0.53 -1.57
CA VAL A 45 25.18 0.23 -0.58
C VAL A 45 25.91 1.40 -1.25
N GLN A 46 25.68 2.62 -0.75
CA GLN A 46 26.40 3.82 -1.18
C GLN A 46 27.89 3.69 -0.86
N LEU A 47 28.73 4.11 -1.81
CA LEU A 47 30.18 4.10 -1.65
C LEU A 47 30.62 4.98 -0.47
N GLY A 48 31.49 4.43 0.37
CA GLY A 48 32.01 5.13 1.56
C GLY A 48 31.12 5.03 2.80
N THR A 49 29.98 4.33 2.71
CA THR A 49 29.13 4.00 3.86
C THR A 49 29.38 2.57 4.34
N THR A 50 28.83 2.23 5.51
CA THR A 50 28.97 0.88 6.09
C THR A 50 27.63 0.19 6.20
N VAL A 51 27.67 -1.13 6.36
CA VAL A 51 26.52 -1.94 6.75
C VAL A 51 26.63 -2.20 8.25
N VAL A 52 25.56 -1.98 8.99
CA VAL A 52 25.50 -2.16 10.45
C VAL A 52 24.41 -3.15 10.82
N HIS A 53 24.48 -3.71 12.02
CA HIS A 53 23.36 -4.46 12.60
C HIS A 53 22.16 -3.54 12.83
N ASP A 54 20.93 -4.06 12.74
CA ASP A 54 19.69 -3.28 12.85
C ASP A 54 19.60 -2.44 14.14
N SER A 55 20.22 -2.87 15.23
CA SER A 55 20.29 -2.13 16.50
C SER A 55 21.20 -0.90 16.45
N LEU A 56 22.00 -0.74 15.40
CA LEU A 56 23.00 0.33 15.23
C LEU A 56 22.67 1.26 14.06
N TRP A 57 21.50 1.12 13.43
CA TRP A 57 21.06 1.87 12.26
C TRP A 57 21.18 3.40 12.40
N GLN A 58 20.96 3.94 13.60
CA GLN A 58 21.07 5.36 13.89
C GLN A 58 22.50 5.92 13.79
N LEU A 59 23.51 5.04 13.68
CA LEU A 59 24.91 5.42 13.46
C LEU A 59 25.25 5.63 11.98
N LEU A 60 24.35 5.24 11.06
CA LEU A 60 24.56 5.44 9.63
C LEU A 60 24.46 6.93 9.27
N PRO A 61 25.29 7.43 8.33
CA PRO A 61 25.31 8.84 7.96
C PRO A 61 24.01 9.33 7.32
N CYS A 62 23.27 8.43 6.66
CA CYS A 62 21.95 8.70 6.09
C CYS A 62 20.82 8.73 7.13
N TYR A 63 21.08 8.41 8.41
CA TYR A 63 20.05 8.49 9.44
C TYR A 63 19.71 9.96 9.76
N ASN A 64 18.42 10.30 9.62
CA ASN A 64 17.85 11.55 10.08
C ASN A 64 16.71 11.29 11.08
N SER A 65 16.86 11.74 12.32
CA SER A 65 15.88 11.52 13.39
C SER A 65 14.53 12.21 13.16
N THR A 66 14.49 13.28 12.36
CA THR A 66 13.24 13.98 12.01
C THR A 66 12.48 13.23 10.93
N LEU A 67 13.21 12.58 10.02
CA LEU A 67 12.62 11.79 8.93
C LEU A 67 12.22 10.38 9.39
N HIS A 68 13.12 9.68 10.08
CA HIS A 68 12.96 8.26 10.42
C HIS A 68 12.41 8.02 11.84
N GLY A 69 12.44 9.00 12.74
CA GLY A 69 11.99 8.83 14.13
C GLY A 69 12.86 7.86 14.96
N GLU A 70 12.32 7.33 16.06
CA GLU A 70 13.03 6.39 16.96
C GLU A 70 12.95 4.92 16.54
N SER A 71 12.08 4.59 15.57
CA SER A 71 11.94 3.23 15.02
C SER A 71 11.97 3.29 13.50
N TYR A 72 12.86 2.50 12.89
CA TYR A 72 13.01 2.38 11.43
C TYR A 72 11.70 1.99 10.69
N LEU A 73 10.70 1.48 11.40
CA LEU A 73 9.39 1.16 10.84
C LEU A 73 8.60 2.43 10.50
N ARG A 74 8.19 2.57 9.24
CA ARG A 74 7.32 3.68 8.82
C ARG A 74 5.93 3.59 9.45
N GLN A 75 5.12 4.64 9.30
CA GLN A 75 3.86 4.79 10.06
C GLN A 75 2.95 3.56 10.01
N CYS A 76 2.79 2.95 8.83
CA CYS A 76 1.95 1.75 8.69
C CYS A 76 2.58 0.52 9.35
N GLU A 77 3.87 0.29 9.10
CA GLU A 77 4.61 -0.86 9.65
C GLU A 77 4.74 -0.79 11.16
N SER A 78 4.94 0.41 11.71
CA SER A 78 4.92 0.70 13.15
C SER A 78 3.57 0.33 13.76
N ALA A 79 2.46 0.69 13.09
CA ALA A 79 1.12 0.35 13.55
C ALA A 79 0.86 -1.17 13.47
N ALA A 80 1.26 -1.83 12.37
CA ALA A 80 1.15 -3.27 12.19
C ALA A 80 2.00 -4.05 13.21
N HIS A 81 3.21 -3.58 13.49
CA HIS A 81 4.09 -4.15 14.49
C HIS A 81 3.53 -3.99 15.91
N ALA A 82 3.00 -2.81 16.23
CA ALA A 82 2.34 -2.56 17.51
C ALA A 82 1.17 -3.53 17.74
N GLN A 83 0.33 -3.78 16.72
CA GLN A 83 -0.73 -4.80 16.82
C GLN A 83 -0.19 -6.19 17.14
N LYS A 84 0.90 -6.62 16.48
CA LYS A 84 1.56 -7.91 16.76
C LYS A 84 2.09 -7.99 18.19
N ILE A 85 2.71 -6.93 18.71
CA ILE A 85 3.19 -6.87 20.10
C ILE A 85 2.01 -6.96 21.08
N ILE A 86 0.94 -6.21 20.84
CA ILE A 86 -0.26 -6.22 21.69
C ILE A 86 -0.87 -7.62 21.71
N LEU A 87 -1.02 -8.25 20.54
CA LEU A 87 -1.54 -9.61 20.42
C LEU A 87 -0.66 -10.62 21.19
N LYS A 88 0.66 -10.53 21.06
CA LYS A 88 1.60 -11.35 21.84
C LYS A 88 1.41 -11.16 23.35
N LYS A 89 1.21 -9.92 23.82
CA LYS A 89 0.96 -9.61 25.23
C LYS A 89 -0.38 -10.19 25.73
N PHE A 90 -1.41 -10.22 24.90
CA PHE A 90 -2.67 -10.89 25.24
C PHE A 90 -2.48 -12.40 25.41
N TYR A 91 -1.82 -13.04 24.45
CA TYR A 91 -1.54 -14.47 24.50
C TYR A 91 -0.68 -14.87 25.70
N THR A 92 0.39 -14.14 25.99
CA THR A 92 1.25 -14.45 27.15
C THR A 92 0.55 -14.26 28.49
N ARG A 93 -0.55 -13.52 28.53
CA ARG A 93 -1.40 -13.32 29.71
C ARG A 93 -2.62 -14.23 29.75
N GLY A 94 -2.70 -15.23 28.86
CA GLY A 94 -3.78 -16.22 28.83
C GLY A 94 -5.08 -15.71 28.19
N THR A 95 -5.07 -14.55 27.54
CA THR A 95 -6.23 -14.10 26.75
C THR A 95 -6.15 -14.71 25.34
N VAL A 96 -7.20 -15.41 24.93
CA VAL A 96 -7.31 -16.07 23.62
C VAL A 96 -8.47 -15.48 22.82
N GLY A 97 -8.38 -15.48 21.49
CA GLY A 97 -9.44 -15.00 20.61
C GLY A 97 -9.47 -13.49 20.37
N VAL A 98 -8.41 -12.75 20.71
CA VAL A 98 -8.27 -11.33 20.34
C VAL A 98 -7.89 -11.25 18.87
N THR A 99 -8.70 -10.57 18.07
CA THR A 99 -8.44 -10.32 16.65
C THR A 99 -8.37 -8.82 16.39
N PHE A 100 -7.37 -8.40 15.61
CA PHE A 100 -7.27 -7.04 15.09
C PHE A 100 -7.58 -7.06 13.60
N ASN A 101 -8.13 -5.96 13.09
CA ASN A 101 -8.19 -5.77 11.65
C ASN A 101 -6.77 -5.62 11.12
N GLU A 102 -6.49 -6.30 10.02
CA GLU A 102 -5.23 -6.17 9.30
C GLU A 102 -4.99 -4.71 8.92
N ILE A 103 -3.74 -4.28 9.06
CA ILE A 103 -3.28 -2.96 8.61
C ILE A 103 -2.53 -3.20 7.29
N PRO A 104 -3.18 -3.04 6.13
CA PRO A 104 -2.50 -3.14 4.86
C PRO A 104 -1.56 -1.96 4.69
N CYS A 105 -0.33 -2.23 4.26
CA CYS A 105 0.68 -1.21 3.96
C CYS A 105 1.02 -1.25 2.48
N ASP A 106 1.26 -0.07 1.89
CA ASP A 106 1.88 0.05 0.57
C ASP A 106 3.39 -0.25 0.69
N TYR A 107 4.05 -0.51 -0.43
CA TYR A 107 5.48 -0.88 -0.48
C TYR A 107 6.43 0.19 0.09
N ASP A 108 5.99 1.44 0.15
CA ASP A 108 6.75 2.56 0.72
C ASP A 108 6.47 2.77 2.22
N GLY A 109 5.79 1.84 2.89
CA GLY A 109 5.45 1.92 4.31
C GLY A 109 4.33 2.93 4.65
N ALA A 110 3.67 3.51 3.64
CA ALA A 110 2.43 4.24 3.81
C ALA A 110 1.25 3.28 4.08
N TYR A 111 0.15 3.82 4.57
CA TYR A 111 -1.08 3.03 4.70
C TYR A 111 -1.61 2.66 3.33
N GLY A 112 -2.09 1.41 3.24
CA GLY A 112 -2.67 0.85 2.04
C GLY A 112 -3.91 1.60 1.55
N ARG A 113 -4.37 1.19 0.37
CA ARG A 113 -5.50 1.82 -0.35
C ARG A 113 -6.85 1.69 0.35
N TYR A 114 -6.98 0.77 1.29
CA TYR A 114 -8.19 0.60 2.07
C TYR A 114 -7.89 0.17 3.50
N LYS A 115 -8.90 0.26 4.37
CA LYS A 115 -8.91 -0.42 5.67
C LYS A 115 -10.27 -1.03 5.94
N VAL A 116 -10.29 -2.11 6.72
CA VAL A 116 -11.53 -2.75 7.17
C VAL A 116 -11.85 -2.29 8.58
N GLU A 117 -13.05 -1.78 8.79
CA GLU A 117 -13.58 -1.40 10.11
C GLU A 117 -15.02 -1.87 10.22
N ASN A 118 -15.34 -2.68 11.24
CA ASN A 118 -16.69 -3.17 11.54
C ASN A 118 -17.42 -3.80 10.32
N GLY A 119 -16.71 -4.58 9.50
CA GLY A 119 -17.27 -5.25 8.32
C GLY A 119 -17.49 -4.33 7.11
N VAL A 120 -16.94 -3.11 7.15
CA VAL A 120 -16.97 -2.15 6.04
C VAL A 120 -15.53 -1.87 5.60
N VAL A 121 -15.30 -1.92 4.30
CA VAL A 121 -14.05 -1.52 3.65
C VAL A 121 -14.17 -0.05 3.31
N TYR A 122 -13.21 0.75 3.75
CA TYR A 122 -13.12 2.17 3.44
C TYR A 122 -11.88 2.42 2.62
N CYS A 123 -11.99 3.16 1.51
CA CYS A 123 -10.80 3.62 0.81
C CYS A 123 -10.04 4.62 1.67
N THR A 124 -8.71 4.53 1.65
CA THR A 124 -7.81 5.33 2.49
C THR A 124 -6.71 5.98 1.69
N TRP A 125 -6.33 7.17 2.15
CA TRP A 125 -5.14 7.86 1.68
C TRP A 125 -3.88 7.27 2.33
N ARG A 126 -2.71 7.73 1.88
CA ARG A 126 -1.39 7.27 2.34
C ARG A 126 -1.15 7.48 3.84
N ASP A 127 -1.89 8.39 4.47
CA ASP A 127 -1.88 8.64 5.92
C ASP A 127 -2.91 7.79 6.70
N GLY A 128 -3.62 6.89 6.03
CA GLY A 128 -4.62 5.99 6.62
C GLY A 128 -5.99 6.64 6.85
N LYS A 129 -6.16 7.93 6.52
CA LYS A 129 -7.46 8.60 6.62
C LYS A 129 -8.39 8.15 5.52
N LYS A 130 -9.68 8.06 5.86
CA LYS A 130 -10.75 7.68 4.93
C LYS A 130 -10.91 8.74 3.84
N ILE A 131 -11.05 8.29 2.60
CA ILE A 131 -11.30 9.17 1.45
C ILE A 131 -12.81 9.24 1.22
N GLY A 132 -13.38 10.42 1.48
CA GLY A 132 -14.79 10.70 1.19
C GLY A 132 -15.75 9.63 1.72
N SER A 133 -16.73 9.27 0.89
CA SER A 133 -17.73 8.23 1.16
C SER A 133 -17.43 6.92 0.42
N PHE A 134 -16.20 6.71 -0.05
CA PHE A 134 -15.84 5.52 -0.81
C PHE A 134 -15.73 4.31 0.12
N GLN A 135 -16.74 3.45 0.06
CA GLN A 135 -16.85 2.31 0.96
C GLN A 135 -17.66 1.18 0.34
N ILE A 136 -17.39 -0.04 0.81
CA ILE A 136 -18.14 -1.23 0.40
C ILE A 136 -18.20 -2.24 1.56
N ARG A 137 -19.12 -3.20 1.50
CA ARG A 137 -19.17 -4.30 2.47
C ARG A 137 -17.93 -5.19 2.34
N SER A 138 -17.39 -5.67 3.46
CA SER A 138 -16.21 -6.55 3.47
C SER A 138 -16.38 -7.86 2.70
N SER A 139 -17.62 -8.31 2.48
CA SER A 139 -17.90 -9.46 1.60
C SER A 139 -17.53 -9.23 0.14
N MET A 140 -17.31 -7.99 -0.27
CA MET A 140 -16.93 -7.58 -1.63
C MET A 140 -15.49 -7.02 -1.67
N LEU A 141 -14.64 -7.42 -0.72
CA LEU A 141 -13.26 -6.95 -0.63
C LEU A 141 -12.45 -7.27 -1.90
N SER A 142 -12.72 -8.40 -2.57
CA SER A 142 -12.01 -8.78 -3.80
C SER A 142 -12.34 -7.91 -5.01
N SER A 143 -13.41 -7.10 -4.96
CA SER A 143 -13.84 -6.24 -6.05
C SER A 143 -13.49 -4.76 -5.82
N VAL A 144 -12.65 -4.43 -4.84
CA VAL A 144 -12.26 -3.04 -4.54
C VAL A 144 -10.76 -2.83 -4.64
N ASN A 145 -10.37 -1.78 -5.34
CA ASN A 145 -9.00 -1.36 -5.57
C ASN A 145 -8.76 0.11 -5.13
N CYS A 146 -9.81 0.92 -4.98
CA CYS A 146 -9.73 2.31 -4.53
C CYS A 146 -8.85 3.24 -5.39
N TYR A 147 -8.50 2.87 -6.62
CA TYR A 147 -7.62 3.67 -7.48
C TYR A 147 -8.23 5.04 -7.78
N CYS A 148 -9.48 5.07 -8.26
CA CYS A 148 -10.19 6.32 -8.55
C CYS A 148 -10.33 7.21 -7.31
N ALA A 149 -10.66 6.62 -6.16
CA ALA A 149 -10.76 7.36 -4.89
C ALA A 149 -9.44 8.08 -4.55
N ARG A 150 -8.30 7.40 -4.70
CA ARG A 150 -6.97 8.00 -4.48
C ARG A 150 -6.65 9.09 -5.49
N ASP A 151 -6.99 8.89 -6.75
CA ASP A 151 -6.71 9.87 -7.80
C ASP A 151 -7.49 11.16 -7.58
N THR A 152 -8.68 11.11 -6.96
CA THR A 152 -9.38 12.35 -6.55
C THR A 152 -8.54 13.24 -5.62
N ILE A 153 -7.68 12.64 -4.78
CA ILE A 153 -6.79 13.36 -3.88
C ILE A 153 -5.57 13.88 -4.65
N ILE A 154 -4.95 13.05 -5.49
CA ILE A 154 -3.78 13.41 -6.31
C ILE A 154 -4.10 14.61 -7.19
N TYR A 155 -5.21 14.56 -7.93
CA TYR A 155 -5.63 15.63 -8.82
C TYR A 155 -5.94 16.92 -8.04
N ARG A 156 -6.64 16.81 -6.92
CA ARG A 156 -6.94 17.96 -6.05
C ARG A 156 -5.67 18.61 -5.51
N GLU A 157 -4.70 17.83 -5.06
CA GLU A 157 -3.42 18.33 -4.54
C GLU A 157 -2.55 18.95 -5.65
N ALA A 158 -2.63 18.43 -6.86
CA ALA A 158 -1.99 19.01 -8.05
C ALA A 158 -2.72 20.26 -8.59
N GLY A 159 -3.91 20.60 -8.06
CA GLY A 159 -4.74 21.69 -8.59
C GLY A 159 -5.32 21.41 -9.98
N ILE A 160 -5.38 20.13 -10.38
CA ILE A 160 -5.89 19.69 -11.68
C ILE A 160 -7.34 19.24 -11.49
N PRO A 161 -8.29 19.69 -12.34
CA PRO A 161 -9.66 19.19 -12.30
C PRO A 161 -9.72 17.68 -12.52
N PHE A 162 -10.33 16.95 -11.59
CA PHE A 162 -10.62 15.52 -11.75
C PHE A 162 -11.96 15.36 -12.46
N THR A 163 -11.96 14.73 -13.64
CA THR A 163 -13.15 14.66 -14.52
C THR A 163 -13.71 13.25 -14.70
N LEU A 164 -13.03 12.23 -14.17
CA LEU A 164 -13.48 10.84 -14.28
C LEU A 164 -14.49 10.50 -13.19
N ALA A 165 -15.41 9.60 -13.50
CA ALA A 165 -16.39 9.06 -12.58
C ALA A 165 -15.79 7.91 -11.75
N CYS A 166 -15.95 8.01 -10.44
CA CYS A 166 -15.65 6.94 -9.50
C CYS A 166 -16.93 6.23 -9.05
N GLY A 167 -16.87 4.91 -8.93
CA GLY A 167 -17.90 4.14 -8.26
C GLY A 167 -17.88 4.37 -6.75
N GLY A 168 -19.00 4.08 -6.09
CA GLY A 168 -19.13 4.25 -4.63
C GLY A 168 -18.16 3.38 -3.81
N ASN A 169 -17.61 2.32 -4.42
CA ASN A 169 -16.56 1.49 -3.86
C ASN A 169 -15.15 2.08 -3.99
N GLY A 170 -14.99 3.19 -4.71
CA GLY A 170 -13.72 3.87 -4.94
C GLY A 170 -12.93 3.40 -6.15
N ASN A 171 -13.44 2.44 -6.92
CA ASN A 171 -12.87 2.07 -8.21
C ASN A 171 -13.30 3.07 -9.30
N TYR A 172 -12.65 3.03 -10.44
CA TYR A 172 -13.16 3.69 -11.64
C TYR A 172 -14.46 3.04 -12.10
N GLU A 173 -15.45 3.84 -12.50
CA GLU A 173 -16.53 3.33 -13.35
C GLU A 173 -15.94 3.06 -14.74
N TYR A 174 -16.11 1.87 -15.29
CA TYR A 174 -15.51 1.58 -16.60
C TYR A 174 -16.12 2.42 -17.72
N SER A 175 -17.42 2.67 -17.64
CA SER A 175 -18.11 3.59 -18.55
C SER A 175 -17.98 5.02 -18.04
N GLN A 176 -17.45 5.88 -18.89
CA GLN A 176 -17.27 7.30 -18.61
C GLN A 176 -18.09 8.14 -19.57
N ASP A 177 -18.49 9.34 -19.13
CA ASP A 177 -19.17 10.34 -19.94
C ASP A 177 -18.50 11.69 -19.73
N GLN A 178 -18.05 12.30 -20.82
CA GLN A 178 -17.60 13.68 -20.81
C GLN A 178 -18.36 14.48 -21.87
N ASN A 179 -19.28 15.33 -21.41
CA ASN A 179 -20.11 16.19 -22.25
C ASN A 179 -20.91 15.43 -23.33
N GLY A 180 -21.42 14.24 -23.00
CA GLY A 180 -22.19 13.38 -23.90
C GLY A 180 -21.34 12.48 -24.80
N GLN A 181 -20.01 12.56 -24.69
CA GLN A 181 -19.10 11.61 -25.34
C GLN A 181 -18.80 10.46 -24.38
N LEU A 182 -19.28 9.27 -24.74
CA LEU A 182 -19.02 8.04 -23.99
C LEU A 182 -17.65 7.46 -24.35
N PHE A 183 -16.91 7.03 -23.34
CA PHE A 183 -15.63 6.33 -23.50
C PHE A 183 -15.45 5.30 -22.38
N CYS A 184 -14.55 4.34 -22.58
CA CYS A 184 -14.25 3.33 -21.57
C CYS A 184 -12.86 3.54 -20.99
N VAL A 185 -12.73 3.28 -19.69
CA VAL A 185 -11.45 3.22 -18.98
C VAL A 185 -11.20 1.85 -18.37
N ASP A 186 -9.93 1.52 -18.14
CA ASP A 186 -9.53 0.31 -17.42
C ASP A 186 -9.62 0.49 -15.88
N SER A 187 -9.06 -0.46 -15.13
CA SER A 187 -9.04 -0.42 -13.66
C SER A 187 -8.26 0.74 -13.07
N ASP A 188 -7.32 1.30 -13.81
CA ASP A 188 -6.39 2.34 -13.38
C ASP A 188 -6.78 3.71 -13.95
N GLY A 189 -7.86 3.79 -14.73
CA GLY A 189 -8.43 5.03 -15.26
C GLY A 189 -7.90 5.42 -16.64
N PHE A 190 -7.13 4.56 -17.31
CA PHE A 190 -6.65 4.82 -18.67
C PHE A 190 -7.73 4.54 -19.71
N VAL A 191 -7.85 5.42 -20.70
CA VAL A 191 -8.82 5.29 -21.78
C VAL A 191 -8.45 4.10 -22.67
N VAL A 192 -9.36 3.13 -22.78
CA VAL A 192 -9.19 1.94 -23.63
C VAL A 192 -9.93 2.05 -24.96
N THR A 193 -11.01 2.85 -25.02
CA THR A 193 -11.70 3.17 -26.28
C THR A 193 -12.50 4.47 -26.13
N THR A 194 -12.64 5.21 -27.22
CA THR A 194 -13.52 6.38 -27.37
C THR A 194 -14.68 6.12 -28.33
N GLU A 195 -14.74 4.93 -28.93
CA GLU A 195 -15.77 4.50 -29.87
C GLU A 195 -16.77 3.57 -29.16
N VAL A 196 -17.60 4.14 -28.29
CA VAL A 196 -18.59 3.38 -27.50
C VAL A 196 -19.99 3.62 -28.05
N ALA A 197 -20.63 2.56 -28.55
CA ALA A 197 -22.02 2.66 -28.97
C ALA A 197 -22.97 2.83 -27.76
N PRO A 198 -24.15 3.47 -27.93
CA PRO A 198 -25.13 3.56 -26.84
C PRO A 198 -25.53 2.16 -26.33
N ASN A 199 -25.36 1.93 -25.02
CA ASN A 199 -25.58 0.65 -24.32
C ASN A 199 -24.54 -0.45 -24.56
N GLU A 200 -23.38 -0.12 -25.15
CA GLU A 200 -22.29 -1.07 -25.25
C GLU A 200 -21.56 -1.22 -23.90
N SER A 201 -21.34 -2.46 -23.45
CA SER A 201 -20.55 -2.71 -22.23
C SER A 201 -19.06 -2.50 -22.47
N CYS A 202 -18.42 -1.79 -21.54
CA CYS A 202 -16.97 -1.58 -21.54
C CYS A 202 -16.16 -2.87 -21.32
N ASP A 203 -16.78 -3.94 -20.81
CA ASP A 203 -16.10 -5.24 -20.60
C ASP A 203 -15.45 -5.77 -21.89
N LYS A 204 -16.03 -5.47 -23.06
CA LYS A 204 -15.50 -5.93 -24.35
C LYS A 204 -14.15 -5.33 -24.73
N PHE A 205 -13.82 -4.15 -24.19
CA PHE A 205 -12.60 -3.41 -24.53
C PHE A 205 -11.48 -3.66 -23.52
N ILE A 206 -11.83 -3.97 -22.27
CA ILE A 206 -10.87 -4.19 -21.20
C ILE A 206 -10.10 -5.51 -21.39
N TYR A 207 -10.73 -6.56 -21.94
CA TYR A 207 -10.07 -7.83 -22.24
C TYR A 207 -9.41 -7.90 -23.63
N ASN A 208 -9.65 -6.92 -24.50
CA ASN A 208 -9.14 -6.88 -25.88
C ASN A 208 -8.18 -5.72 -26.14
N SER A 209 -7.79 -4.96 -25.11
CA SER A 209 -6.81 -3.90 -25.34
C SER A 209 -5.48 -4.57 -25.71
N ALA A 210 -4.98 -4.26 -26.90
CA ALA A 210 -3.68 -4.72 -27.37
C ALA A 210 -2.51 -4.32 -26.43
N PHE A 211 -2.79 -3.49 -25.42
CA PHE A 211 -1.88 -3.04 -24.37
C PHE A 211 -1.53 -4.07 -23.30
N TYR A 212 -2.36 -5.11 -23.06
CA TYR A 212 -2.04 -6.17 -22.08
C TYR A 212 -1.42 -7.44 -22.70
N ASN A 213 -1.08 -7.41 -23.99
CA ASN A 213 -0.39 -8.49 -24.71
C ASN A 213 1.09 -8.16 -24.98
N GLU A 214 1.74 -7.39 -24.10
CA GLU A 214 3.20 -7.32 -24.07
C GLU A 214 3.67 -8.10 -22.83
N ASP A 215 4.30 -9.25 -23.10
CA ASP A 215 4.92 -10.18 -22.15
C ASP A 215 6.00 -9.51 -21.26
#